data_AF-A0A3A8NTK2-F1
#
_entry.id   AF-A0A3A8NTK2-F1
#
_cell.length_a   1.000
_cell.length_b   1.000
_cell.length_c   1.000
_cell.angle_alpha   90.00
_cell.angle_beta   90.00
_cell.angle_gamma   90.00
#
_symmetry.space_group_name_H-M   'P 1'
#
loop_
_entity.id
_entity.type
_entity.pdbx_description
1 polymer ?
#
loop_
_entity_poly.entity_id
_entity_poly.type
_entity_poly.pdbx_seq_one_letter_code
_entity_poly.pdbx_strand_id
1 'polypeptide(L)'
;MSEQDDVKATFKMLAGQAIDRAWNARDSWVQVIDDCMEAIVPLLQKLVRSPEQLALQVLRTRYEITRQLVAAMRTKVAAAANLTPDFKRRMDAEIENLGRHEDYLAATLRHTESLTETKRNSWVPRAALVIASTSLLWQIIAALWHLK
;
A
#
# COMPACT_ATOMS: atom_id res chain seq x y z
N MET A 1 3.45 12.16 25.73
CA MET A 1 3.30 11.12 24.69
C MET A 1 3.63 11.76 23.36
N SER A 2 4.36 11.06 22.49
CA SER A 2 4.69 11.58 21.15
C SER A 2 3.42 11.63 20.31
N GLU A 3 3.24 12.63 19.44
CA GLU A 3 2.12 12.69 18.47
C GLU A 3 1.99 11.39 17.64
N GLN A 4 3.10 10.68 17.43
CA GLN A 4 3.11 9.37 16.78
C GLN A 4 2.46 8.26 17.60
N ASP A 5 2.53 8.30 18.93
CA ASP A 5 1.94 7.29 19.80
C ASP A 5 0.42 7.44 19.86
N ASP A 6 -0.08 8.68 19.87
CA ASP A 6 -1.51 9.00 19.82
C ASP A 6 -2.14 8.57 18.50
N VAL A 7 -1.42 8.79 17.38
CA VAL A 7 -1.85 8.33 16.06
C VAL A 7 -1.91 6.80 16.02
N LYS A 8 -0.89 6.08 16.54
CA LYS A 8 -0.89 4.61 16.61
C LYS A 8 -2.02 4.06 17.48
N ALA A 9 -2.30 4.69 18.63
CA ALA A 9 -3.40 4.28 19.51
C ALA A 9 -4.75 4.46 18.82
N THR A 10 -4.95 5.59 18.13
CA THR A 10 -6.16 5.88 17.36
C THR A 10 -6.33 4.88 16.21
N PHE A 11 -5.25 4.54 15.51
CA PHE A 11 -5.25 3.50 14.49
C PHE A 11 -5.71 2.14 15.01
N LYS A 12 -5.13 1.70 16.13
CA LYS A 12 -5.47 0.41 16.74
C LYS A 12 -6.94 0.36 17.19
N MET A 13 -7.44 1.46 17.75
CA MET A 13 -8.84 1.60 18.14
C MET A 13 -9.77 1.51 16.93
N LEU A 14 -9.50 2.27 15.87
CA LEU A 14 -10.32 2.30 14.65
C LEU A 14 -10.29 0.95 13.92
N ALA A 15 -9.15 0.28 13.86
CA ALA A 15 -9.04 -1.07 13.29
C ALA A 15 -9.85 -2.10 14.10
N GLY A 16 -9.85 -2.01 15.44
CA GLY A 16 -10.69 -2.85 16.29
C GLY A 16 -12.19 -2.63 16.04
N GLN A 17 -12.61 -1.35 15.97
CA GLN A 17 -13.99 -0.99 15.64
C GLN A 17 -14.41 -1.49 14.25
N ALA A 18 -13.52 -1.41 13.27
CA ALA A 18 -13.77 -1.93 11.92
C ALA A 18 -14.04 -3.44 11.91
N ILE A 19 -13.31 -4.23 12.70
CA ILE A 19 -13.53 -5.68 12.82
C ILE A 19 -14.92 -5.99 13.39
N ASP A 20 -15.32 -5.29 14.46
CA ASP A 20 -16.63 -5.51 15.08
C ASP A 20 -17.78 -5.00 14.21
N ARG A 21 -17.57 -3.89 13.52
CA ARG A 21 -18.52 -3.36 12.54
C ARG A 21 -18.68 -4.30 11.35
N ALA A 22 -17.59 -4.78 10.77
CA ALA A 22 -17.59 -5.74 9.66
C ALA A 22 -18.30 -7.05 10.03
N TRP A 23 -18.11 -7.53 11.26
CA TRP A 23 -18.75 -8.75 11.75
C TRP A 23 -20.27 -8.60 11.92
N ASN A 24 -20.72 -7.47 12.47
CA ASN A 24 -22.12 -7.22 12.80
C ASN A 24 -22.93 -6.59 11.66
N ALA A 25 -22.27 -5.85 10.76
CA ALA A 25 -22.91 -5.15 9.66
C ALA A 25 -23.24 -6.09 8.48
N ARG A 26 -24.26 -5.68 7.74
CA ARG A 26 -24.55 -6.23 6.41
C ARG A 26 -23.70 -5.59 5.31
N ASP A 27 -22.99 -4.52 5.64
CA ASP A 27 -22.19 -3.75 4.72
C ASP A 27 -20.95 -4.54 4.27
N SER A 28 -20.51 -4.27 3.03
CA SER A 28 -19.27 -4.86 2.53
C SER A 28 -18.09 -4.42 3.38
N TRP A 29 -17.16 -5.32 3.64
CA TRP A 29 -16.01 -4.98 4.48
C TRP A 29 -15.06 -3.99 3.81
N VAL A 30 -15.11 -3.86 2.47
CA VAL A 30 -14.41 -2.78 1.75
C VAL A 30 -14.96 -1.41 2.15
N GLN A 31 -16.28 -1.27 2.25
CA GLN A 31 -16.93 -0.03 2.72
C GLN A 31 -16.48 0.32 4.15
N VAL A 32 -16.37 -0.69 5.02
CA VAL A 32 -15.90 -0.49 6.41
C VAL A 32 -14.46 0.04 6.43
N ILE A 33 -13.61 -0.40 5.51
CA ILE A 33 -12.25 0.13 5.36
C ILE A 33 -12.28 1.56 4.83
N ASP A 34 -13.13 1.87 3.84
CA ASP A 34 -13.26 3.22 3.31
C ASP A 34 -13.69 4.23 4.39
N ASP A 35 -14.72 3.91 5.17
CA ASP A 35 -15.17 4.70 6.33
C ASP A 35 -14.05 4.91 7.36
N CYS A 36 -13.28 3.85 7.65
CA CYS A 36 -12.14 3.92 8.56
C CYS A 36 -11.06 4.87 8.00
N MET A 37 -10.79 4.78 6.70
CA MET A 37 -9.82 5.63 6.03
C MET A 37 -10.23 7.10 6.02
N GLU A 38 -11.52 7.43 5.90
CA GLU A 38 -12.01 8.82 5.99
C GLU A 38 -11.62 9.49 7.33
N ALA A 39 -11.67 8.75 8.43
CA ALA A 39 -11.25 9.25 9.74
C ALA A 39 -9.72 9.36 9.88
N ILE A 40 -8.98 8.51 9.18
CA ILE A 40 -7.53 8.38 9.27
C ILE A 40 -6.78 9.38 8.37
N VAL A 41 -7.26 9.62 7.15
CA VAL A 41 -6.58 10.47 6.16
C VAL A 41 -6.23 11.86 6.71
N PRO A 42 -7.12 12.56 7.44
CA PRO A 42 -6.79 13.87 8.04
C PRO A 42 -5.64 13.81 9.05
N LEU A 43 -5.48 12.69 9.77
CA LEU A 43 -4.37 12.50 10.70
C LEU A 43 -3.07 12.27 9.94
N LEU A 44 -3.09 11.45 8.88
CA LEU A 44 -1.94 11.23 8.02
C LEU A 44 -1.47 12.51 7.34
N GLN A 45 -2.40 13.37 6.93
CA GLN A 45 -2.10 14.67 6.31
C GLN A 45 -1.26 15.57 7.22
N LYS A 46 -1.45 15.51 8.55
CA LYS A 46 -0.65 16.28 9.52
C LYS A 46 0.81 15.79 9.61
N LEU A 47 1.07 14.53 9.25
CA LEU A 47 2.36 13.88 9.43
C LEU A 47 3.28 13.96 8.19
N VAL A 48 2.74 14.33 7.03
CA VAL A 48 3.44 14.30 5.75
C VAL A 48 3.60 15.71 5.18
N ARG A 49 4.66 15.92 4.40
CA ARG A 49 5.02 17.25 3.89
C ARG A 49 4.61 17.47 2.43
N SER A 50 4.18 16.43 1.73
CA SER A 50 3.77 16.53 0.33
C SER A 50 2.54 15.68 0.00
N PRO A 51 1.77 16.04 -1.04
CA PRO A 51 0.64 15.24 -1.52
C PRO A 51 1.05 13.84 -2.00
N GLU A 52 2.23 13.69 -2.62
CA GLU A 52 2.76 12.39 -3.04
C GLU A 52 3.06 11.49 -1.82
N GLN A 53 3.64 12.05 -0.76
CA GLN A 53 3.88 11.34 0.50
C GLN A 53 2.55 10.95 1.18
N LEU A 54 1.55 11.83 1.14
CA LEU A 54 0.22 11.52 1.65
C LEU A 54 -0.39 10.34 0.91
N ALA A 55 -0.41 10.36 -0.43
CA ALA A 55 -0.98 9.29 -1.24
C ALA A 55 -0.32 7.93 -0.95
N LEU A 56 1.02 7.89 -0.86
CA LEU A 56 1.74 6.67 -0.52
C LEU A 56 1.44 6.20 0.91
N GLN A 57 1.38 7.12 1.87
CA GLN A 57 1.10 6.79 3.27
C GLN A 57 -0.33 6.27 3.43
N VAL A 58 -1.31 6.90 2.77
CA VAL A 58 -2.71 6.45 2.70
C VAL A 58 -2.80 5.04 2.12
N LEU A 59 -2.10 4.78 1.01
CA LEU A 59 -2.08 3.47 0.38
C LEU A 59 -1.47 2.39 1.29
N ARG A 60 -0.35 2.68 1.94
CA ARG A 60 0.29 1.78 2.92
C ARG A 60 -0.60 1.47 4.10
N THR A 61 -1.22 2.52 4.65
CA THR A 61 -2.14 2.39 5.78
C THR A 61 -3.38 1.58 5.41
N ARG A 62 -3.98 1.83 4.24
CA ARG A 62 -5.12 1.07 3.74
C ARG A 62 -4.77 -0.41 3.57
N TYR A 63 -3.62 -0.71 2.97
CA TYR A 63 -3.12 -2.08 2.84
C TYR A 63 -2.97 -2.78 4.20
N GLU A 64 -2.32 -2.13 5.16
CA GLU A 64 -2.08 -2.72 6.48
C GLU A 64 -3.39 -2.99 7.24
N ILE A 65 -4.36 -2.08 7.20
CA ILE A 65 -5.69 -2.27 7.79
C ILE A 65 -6.41 -3.43 7.11
N THR A 66 -6.39 -3.47 5.78
CA THR A 66 -7.02 -4.55 4.99
C THR A 66 -6.46 -5.91 5.40
N ARG A 67 -5.12 -6.04 5.44
CA ARG A 67 -4.42 -7.26 5.81
C ARG A 67 -4.76 -7.72 7.23
N GLN A 68 -4.79 -6.80 8.19
CA GLN A 68 -5.16 -7.11 9.57
C GLN A 68 -6.61 -7.56 9.68
N LEU A 69 -7.53 -6.91 8.97
CA LEU A 69 -8.94 -7.27 8.93
C LEU A 69 -9.13 -8.68 8.34
N VAL A 70 -8.49 -8.99 7.20
CA VAL A 70 -8.55 -10.33 6.58
C VAL A 70 -8.07 -11.41 7.57
N ALA A 71 -6.92 -11.19 8.22
CA ALA A 71 -6.37 -12.15 9.18
C ALA A 71 -7.28 -12.33 10.40
N ALA A 72 -7.81 -11.23 10.96
CA ALA A 72 -8.72 -11.27 12.10
C ALA A 72 -10.02 -11.99 11.76
N MET A 73 -10.60 -11.73 10.59
CA MET A 73 -11.88 -12.32 10.18
C MET A 73 -11.72 -13.80 9.84
N ARG A 74 -10.65 -14.22 9.17
CA ARG A 74 -10.32 -15.66 9.00
C ARG A 74 -10.25 -16.38 10.33
N THR A 75 -9.56 -15.79 11.31
CA THR A 75 -9.45 -16.35 12.66
C THR A 75 -10.82 -16.44 13.35
N LYS A 76 -11.64 -15.38 13.27
CA LYS A 76 -12.96 -15.31 13.89
C LYS A 76 -13.95 -16.31 13.28
N VAL A 77 -13.95 -16.46 11.95
CA VAL A 77 -14.76 -17.47 11.23
C VAL A 77 -14.32 -18.89 11.58
N ALA A 78 -13.01 -19.16 11.60
CA ALA A 78 -12.48 -20.48 11.95
C ALA A 78 -12.80 -20.89 13.40
N ALA A 79 -12.78 -19.93 14.34
CA ALA A 79 -13.10 -20.16 15.74
C ALA A 79 -14.61 -20.26 16.04
N ALA A 80 -15.47 -19.78 15.14
CA ALA A 80 -16.91 -19.76 15.37
C ALA A 80 -17.54 -21.14 15.11
N ALA A 81 -17.78 -21.88 16.20
CA ALA A 81 -18.32 -23.24 16.14
C ALA A 81 -19.78 -23.34 15.62
N ASN A 82 -20.59 -22.28 15.78
CA ASN A 82 -22.04 -22.31 15.54
C ASN A 82 -22.51 -21.29 14.49
N LEU A 83 -21.77 -21.11 13.39
CA LEU A 83 -22.25 -20.28 12.29
C LEU A 83 -23.31 -21.01 11.48
N THR A 84 -24.41 -20.33 11.15
CA THR A 84 -25.36 -20.85 10.17
C THR A 84 -24.68 -20.97 8.80
N PRO A 85 -25.05 -21.96 7.96
CA PRO A 85 -24.40 -22.16 6.66
C PRO A 85 -24.41 -20.92 5.75
N ASP A 86 -25.52 -20.18 5.73
CA ASP A 86 -25.65 -18.96 4.93
C ASP A 86 -24.76 -17.83 5.43
N PHE A 87 -24.65 -17.68 6.76
CA PHE A 87 -23.75 -16.69 7.33
C PHE A 87 -22.29 -17.04 7.04
N LYS A 88 -21.91 -18.32 7.20
CA LYS A 88 -20.55 -18.78 6.90
C LYS A 88 -20.17 -18.51 5.43
N ARG A 89 -21.05 -18.86 4.48
CA ARG A 89 -20.83 -18.57 3.05
C ARG A 89 -20.65 -17.08 2.77
N ARG A 90 -21.46 -16.22 3.41
CA ARG A 90 -21.29 -14.76 3.30
C ARG A 90 -19.92 -14.32 3.80
N MET A 91 -19.49 -14.80 4.97
CA MET A 91 -18.18 -14.44 5.53
C MET A 91 -17.04 -14.92 4.64
N ASP A 92 -17.11 -16.15 4.12
CA ASP A 92 -16.09 -16.68 3.22
C ASP A 92 -15.98 -15.85 1.94
N ALA A 93 -17.11 -15.43 1.36
CA ALA A 93 -17.14 -14.57 0.18
C ALA A 93 -16.55 -13.17 0.45
N GLU A 94 -16.85 -12.55 1.60
CA GLU A 94 -16.26 -11.26 1.99
C GLU A 94 -14.75 -11.38 2.28
N ILE A 95 -14.30 -12.48 2.91
CA ILE A 95 -12.87 -12.77 3.09
C ILE A 95 -12.16 -12.89 1.74
N GLU A 96 -12.76 -13.59 0.79
CA GLU A 96 -12.19 -13.72 -0.55
C GLU A 96 -12.15 -12.38 -1.28
N ASN A 97 -13.23 -11.59 -1.23
CA ASN A 97 -13.30 -10.27 -1.84
C ASN A 97 -12.22 -9.33 -1.29
N LEU A 98 -12.08 -9.29 0.04
CA LEU A 98 -11.01 -8.53 0.68
C LEU A 98 -9.61 -9.07 0.39
N GLY A 99 -9.45 -10.39 0.27
CA GLY A 99 -8.18 -10.98 -0.15
C GLY A 99 -7.76 -10.46 -1.53
N ARG A 100 -8.70 -10.42 -2.49
CA ARG A 100 -8.42 -9.82 -3.82
C ARG A 100 -8.14 -8.32 -3.72
N HIS A 101 -8.81 -7.61 -2.83
CA HIS A 101 -8.55 -6.19 -2.58
C HIS A 101 -7.15 -5.97 -1.98
N GLU A 102 -6.74 -6.81 -1.03
CA GLU A 102 -5.39 -6.82 -0.45
C GLU A 102 -4.34 -7.04 -1.53
N ASP A 103 -4.53 -8.03 -2.41
CA ASP A 103 -3.61 -8.32 -3.52
C ASP A 103 -3.48 -7.13 -4.48
N TYR A 104 -4.60 -6.48 -4.80
CA TYR A 104 -4.61 -5.27 -5.63
C TYR A 104 -3.84 -4.11 -4.96
N LEU A 105 -4.04 -3.89 -3.66
CA LEU A 105 -3.32 -2.87 -2.90
C LEU A 105 -1.82 -3.18 -2.83
N ALA A 106 -1.45 -4.44 -2.61
CA ALA A 106 -0.06 -4.88 -2.60
C ALA A 106 0.63 -4.66 -3.95
N ALA A 107 -0.04 -4.98 -5.06
CA ALA A 107 0.46 -4.72 -6.41
C ALA A 107 0.65 -3.22 -6.66
N THR A 108 -0.33 -2.40 -6.25
CA THR A 108 -0.28 -0.94 -6.39
C THR A 108 0.86 -0.33 -5.56
N LEU A 109 1.08 -0.84 -4.34
CA LEU A 109 2.21 -0.43 -3.49
C LEU A 109 3.55 -0.72 -4.16
N ARG A 110 3.77 -1.97 -4.60
CA ARG A 110 5.02 -2.36 -5.29
C ARG A 110 5.30 -1.49 -6.50
N HIS A 111 4.28 -1.23 -7.32
CA HIS A 111 4.40 -0.38 -8.49
C HIS A 111 4.75 1.08 -8.11
N THR A 112 4.07 1.63 -7.11
CA THR A 112 4.28 3.02 -6.67
C THR A 112 5.66 3.20 -6.03
N GLU A 113 6.12 2.24 -5.23
CA GLU A 113 7.45 2.24 -4.62
C GLU A 113 8.54 2.10 -5.70
N SER A 114 8.36 1.23 -6.69
CA SER A 114 9.26 1.09 -7.84
C SER A 114 9.37 2.38 -8.67
N LEU A 115 8.25 3.07 -8.92
CA LEU A 115 8.26 4.37 -9.60
C LEU A 115 8.98 5.44 -8.77
N THR A 116 8.79 5.42 -7.45
CA THR A 116 9.44 6.35 -6.53
C THR A 116 10.95 6.12 -6.50
N GLU A 117 11.39 4.87 -6.51
CA GLU A 117 12.80 4.49 -6.62
C GLU A 117 13.40 4.92 -7.97
N THR A 118 12.65 4.74 -9.06
CA THR A 118 13.06 5.18 -10.40
C THR A 118 13.20 6.71 -10.47
N LYS A 119 12.27 7.47 -9.87
CA LYS A 119 12.39 8.93 -9.74
C LYS A 119 13.61 9.33 -8.90
N ARG A 120 13.85 8.64 -7.79
CA ARG A 120 15.00 8.89 -6.90
C ARG A 120 16.34 8.62 -7.61
N ASN A 121 16.39 7.61 -8.47
CA ASN A 121 17.55 7.24 -9.28
C ASN A 121 17.51 7.86 -10.70
N SER A 122 16.76 8.93 -10.92
CA SER A 122 16.63 9.60 -12.23
C SER A 122 17.95 10.12 -12.82
N TRP A 123 19.02 10.21 -12.00
CA TRP A 123 20.36 10.55 -12.47
C TRP A 123 21.11 9.39 -13.12
N VAL A 124 20.80 8.13 -12.78
CA VAL A 124 21.43 6.93 -13.35
C VAL A 124 21.26 6.84 -14.88
N PRO A 125 20.06 6.98 -15.47
CA PRO A 125 19.90 6.98 -16.92
C PRO A 125 20.59 8.18 -17.60
N ARG A 126 20.69 9.32 -16.91
CA ARG A 126 21.45 10.48 -17.41
C ARG A 126 22.94 10.22 -17.42
N ALA A 127 23.49 9.61 -16.37
CA ALA A 127 24.89 9.23 -16.30
C ALA A 127 25.24 8.16 -17.35
N ALA A 128 24.36 7.17 -17.57
CA ALA A 128 24.53 6.17 -18.62
C ALA A 128 24.61 6.79 -20.02
N LEU A 129 23.77 7.80 -20.30
CA LEU A 129 23.81 8.53 -21.58
C LEU A 129 25.12 9.30 -21.76
N VAL A 130 25.61 9.96 -20.70
CA VAL A 130 26.89 10.67 -20.73
C VAL A 130 28.05 9.70 -20.98
N ILE A 131 28.07 8.55 -20.29
CA ILE A 131 29.11 7.52 -20.46
C ILE A 131 29.09 6.92 -21.88
N ALA A 132 27.90 6.65 -22.42
CA ALA A 132 27.78 6.15 -23.78
C ALA A 132 28.27 7.18 -24.81
N SER A 133 27.94 8.45 -24.60
CA SER A 133 28.34 9.56 -25.48
C SER A 133 29.86 9.78 -25.46
N THR A 134 30.48 9.75 -24.28
CA THR A 134 31.93 9.89 -24.15
C THR A 134 32.69 8.69 -24.68
N SER A 135 32.16 7.47 -24.52
CA SER A 135 32.73 6.26 -25.13
C SER A 135 32.71 6.36 -26.66
N LEU A 136 31.61 6.82 -27.24
CA LEU A 136 31.48 7.00 -28.69
C LEU A 136 32.45 8.06 -29.22
N LEU A 137 32.58 9.19 -28.52
CA LEU A 137 33.56 10.25 -28.85
C LEU A 137 35.00 9.73 -28.80
N TRP A 138 35.34 8.93 -27.78
CA TRP A 138 36.66 8.34 -27.67
C TRP A 138 36.97 7.38 -28.83
N GLN A 139 36.00 6.56 -29.23
CA GLN A 139 36.12 5.67 -30.39
C GLN A 139 36.33 6.45 -31.70
N ILE A 140 35.62 7.56 -31.87
CA ILE A 140 35.80 8.45 -33.05
C ILE A 140 37.21 9.05 -33.07
N ILE A 141 37.71 9.55 -31.93
CA ILE A 141 39.05 10.12 -31.83
C ILE A 141 40.12 9.06 -32.12
N ALA A 142 40.00 7.86 -31.54
CA ALA A 142 40.92 6.77 -31.80
C ALA A 142 40.93 6.36 -33.28
N ALA A 143 39.75 6.26 -33.92
CA ALA A 143 39.63 5.96 -35.34
C ALA A 143 40.29 7.04 -36.22
N LEU A 144 40.09 8.32 -35.89
CA LEU A 144 40.72 9.45 -36.59
C LEU A 144 42.25 9.46 -36.43
N TRP A 145 42.77 8.98 -35.30
CA TRP A 145 44.21 8.91 -35.06
C TRP A 145 44.89 7.79 -35.86
N HIS A 146 44.19 6.67 -36.08
CA HIS A 146 44.67 5.56 -36.90
C HIS A 146 44.55 5.79 -38.41
N LEU A 147 43.82 6.83 -38.83
CA LEU A 147 43.70 7.26 -40.24
C LEU A 147 44.80 8.24 -40.68
N LYS A 148 45.77 8.52 -39.81
CA LYS A 148 46.96 9.34 -40.07
C LYS A 148 48.17 8.45 -40.36
#